data_AF-A0A565BEW5-F1
#
_entry.id   AF-A0A565BEW5-F1
#
_cell.length_a   1.000
_cell.length_b   1.000
_cell.length_c   1.000
_cell.angle_alpha   90.00
_cell.angle_beta   90.00
_cell.angle_gamma   90.00
#
_symmetry.space_group_name_H-M   'P 1'
#
loop_
_entity.id
_entity.type
_entity.pdbx_description
1 polymer ?
#
loop_
_entity_poly.entity_id
_entity_poly.type
_entity_poly.pdbx_seq_one_letter_code
_entity_poly.pdbx_strand_id
1 'polypeptide(L)'
;MRPIGSATEEVYDMKVADLLIPSTKEWDVHKIRETLPTFEKEILCIKLSLTDVADKHIWIPQASGDYTTRTGYHITYSENPRQIATANANREFNWKSEIWEGQLSEKLKLFLWKVMQKALTV
;
A
#
# COMPACT_ATOMS: atom_id res chain seq x y z
N MET A 1 11.74 10.09 -0.37
CA MET A 1 12.83 11.02 -0.75
C MET A 1 13.85 10.24 -1.56
N ARG A 2 14.40 10.79 -2.65
CA ARG A 2 15.48 10.13 -3.40
C ARG A 2 16.83 10.48 -2.74
N PRO A 3 17.78 9.53 -2.62
CA PRO A 3 19.11 9.86 -2.12
C PRO A 3 19.74 10.91 -3.05
N ILE A 4 20.41 11.88 -2.44
CA ILE A 4 21.10 12.97 -3.15
C ILE A 4 22.53 12.49 -3.43
N GLY A 5 22.87 12.32 -4.70
CA GLY A 5 24.22 11.96 -5.15
C GLY A 5 24.34 10.50 -5.63
N SER A 6 25.36 10.25 -6.44
CA SER A 6 25.77 8.89 -6.83
C SER A 6 26.31 8.16 -5.60
N ALA A 7 26.07 6.84 -5.53
CA ALA A 7 26.72 6.00 -4.53
C ALA A 7 28.24 6.17 -4.61
N THR A 8 28.91 6.23 -3.46
CA THR A 8 30.37 6.20 -3.37
C THR A 8 30.88 4.84 -3.83
N GLU A 9 32.11 4.79 -4.36
CA GLU A 9 32.72 3.56 -4.88
C GLU A 9 32.69 2.41 -3.84
N GLU A 10 32.85 2.76 -2.57
CA GLU A 10 32.79 1.84 -1.42
C GLU A 10 31.41 1.20 -1.20
N VAL A 11 30.33 1.85 -1.64
CA VAL A 11 28.94 1.41 -1.41
C VAL A 11 28.33 0.82 -2.69
N TYR A 12 29.02 0.91 -3.82
CA TYR A 12 28.51 0.52 -5.13
C TYR A 12 28.05 -0.94 -5.18
N ASP A 13 28.84 -1.86 -4.61
CA ASP A 13 28.56 -3.30 -4.59
C ASP A 13 28.01 -3.79 -3.23
N MET A 14 27.66 -2.86 -2.33
CA MET A 14 27.20 -3.21 -0.99
C MET A 14 25.86 -3.94 -1.05
N LYS A 15 25.77 -5.07 -0.35
CA LYS A 15 24.56 -5.87 -0.20
C LYS A 15 23.96 -5.67 1.18
N VAL A 16 22.68 -6.02 1.30
CA VAL A 16 21.99 -6.03 2.61
C VAL A 16 22.72 -6.93 3.61
N ALA A 17 23.32 -8.04 3.15
CA ALA A 17 24.12 -8.93 3.98
C ALA A 17 25.32 -8.23 4.64
N ASP A 18 25.88 -7.20 4.01
CA ASP A 18 27.01 -6.44 4.56
C ASP A 18 26.58 -5.52 5.71
N LEU A 19 25.29 -5.24 5.87
CA LEU A 19 24.72 -4.49 6.98
C LEU A 19 24.41 -5.38 8.20
N LEU A 20 24.71 -6.68 8.11
CA LEU A 20 24.48 -7.66 9.16
C LEU A 20 25.78 -8.05 9.85
N ILE A 21 25.68 -8.32 11.16
CA ILE A 21 26.75 -8.91 11.94
C ILE A 21 26.89 -10.39 11.52
N PRO A 22 28.03 -10.83 10.95
CA PRO A 22 28.15 -12.16 10.33
C PRO A 22 27.89 -13.33 11.28
N SER A 23 28.15 -13.15 12.59
CA SER A 23 28.05 -14.20 13.60
C SER A 23 26.64 -14.32 14.21
N THR A 24 25.93 -13.21 14.38
CA THR A 24 24.65 -13.17 15.10
C THR A 24 23.45 -13.03 14.17
N LYS A 25 23.66 -12.71 12.88
CA LYS A 25 22.59 -12.34 11.93
C LYS A 25 21.69 -11.23 12.51
N GLU A 26 22.29 -10.29 13.21
CA GLU A 26 21.65 -9.07 13.71
C GLU A 26 22.08 -7.88 12.86
N TRP A 27 21.27 -6.81 12.88
CA TRP A 27 21.62 -5.57 12.21
C TRP A 27 22.81 -4.88 12.88
N ASP A 28 23.82 -4.51 12.10
CA ASP A 28 24.88 -3.62 12.56
C ASP A 28 24.37 -2.17 12.52
N VAL A 29 23.79 -1.73 13.65
CA VAL A 29 23.20 -0.39 13.79
C VAL A 29 24.22 0.71 13.51
N HIS A 30 25.49 0.50 13.87
CA HIS A 30 26.52 1.50 13.66
C HIS A 30 26.80 1.68 12.16
N LYS A 31 26.97 0.57 11.45
CA LYS A 31 27.20 0.56 10.00
C LYS A 31 26.01 1.11 9.22
N ILE A 32 24.78 0.80 9.64
CA ILE A 32 23.56 1.36 9.03
C ILE A 32 23.51 2.88 9.20
N ARG A 33 23.85 3.40 10.39
CA ARG A 33 23.84 4.85 10.62
C ARG A 33 24.91 5.59 9.82
N GLU A 34 26.04 4.96 9.59
CA GLU A 34 27.12 5.52 8.77
C GLU A 34 26.76 5.54 7.27
N THR A 35 26.19 4.43 6.77
CA THR A 35 25.94 4.25 5.33
C THR A 35 24.57 4.74 4.86
N LEU A 36 23.52 4.51 5.66
CA LEU A 36 22.12 4.75 5.31
C LEU A 36 21.35 5.41 6.48
N PRO A 37 21.82 6.55 7.03
CA PRO A 37 21.21 7.19 8.19
C PRO A 37 19.73 7.55 7.98
N THR A 38 19.36 7.91 6.76
CA THR A 38 17.98 8.28 6.41
C THR A 38 17.01 7.11 6.51
N PHE A 39 17.49 5.88 6.35
CA PHE A 39 16.67 4.66 6.32
C PHE A 39 16.84 3.79 7.57
N GLU A 40 17.55 4.27 8.59
CA GLU A 40 17.83 3.52 9.82
C GLU A 40 16.54 2.94 10.43
N LYS A 41 15.47 3.75 10.52
CA LYS A 41 14.21 3.32 11.11
C LYS A 41 13.54 2.22 10.30
N GLU A 42 13.48 2.38 8.99
CA GLU A 42 12.86 1.45 8.06
C GLU A 42 13.62 0.12 8.01
N ILE A 43 14.95 0.17 8.00
CA ILE A 43 15.81 -1.03 8.00
C ILE A 43 15.62 -1.81 9.30
N LEU A 44 15.64 -1.13 10.46
CA LEU A 44 15.48 -1.78 11.76
C LEU A 44 14.08 -2.35 12.01
N CYS A 45 13.06 -1.93 11.23
CA CYS A 45 11.75 -2.56 11.25
C CYS A 45 11.74 -3.95 10.60
N ILE A 46 12.72 -4.28 9.76
CA ILE A 46 12.81 -5.59 9.10
C ILE A 46 13.26 -6.63 10.13
N LYS A 47 12.39 -7.62 10.39
CA LYS A 47 12.69 -8.75 11.26
C LYS A 47 13.54 -9.78 10.53
N LEU A 48 14.75 -10.00 11.01
CA LEU A 48 15.65 -11.03 10.51
C LEU A 48 15.17 -12.40 11.00
N SER A 49 15.38 -13.42 10.17
CA SER A 49 15.08 -14.80 10.56
C SER A 49 16.07 -15.26 11.63
N LEU A 50 15.55 -15.74 12.76
CA LEU A 50 16.35 -16.37 13.82
C LEU A 50 16.76 -17.81 13.46
N THR A 51 16.17 -18.39 12.41
CA THR A 51 16.42 -19.77 12.00
C THR A 51 17.24 -19.79 10.73
N ASP A 52 18.18 -20.73 10.62
CA ASP A 52 19.00 -20.97 9.44
C ASP A 52 18.20 -21.69 8.33
N VAL A 53 17.14 -21.04 7.87
CA VAL A 53 16.30 -21.51 6.77
C VAL A 53 16.70 -20.73 5.52
N ALA A 54 16.89 -21.44 4.41
CA ALA A 54 17.09 -20.80 3.12
C ALA A 54 15.92 -19.89 2.78
N ASP A 55 16.22 -18.74 2.18
CA ASP A 55 15.20 -17.78 1.75
C ASP A 55 14.18 -18.45 0.83
N LYS A 56 12.91 -18.14 1.07
CA LYS A 56 11.79 -18.60 0.25
C LYS A 56 11.08 -17.40 -0.34
N HIS A 57 10.72 -17.51 -1.62
CA HIS A 57 9.86 -16.53 -2.26
C HIS A 57 8.44 -16.71 -1.71
N ILE A 58 7.99 -15.80 -0.86
CA ILE A 58 6.64 -15.80 -0.29
C ILE A 58 5.88 -14.61 -0.87
N TRP A 59 4.92 -14.89 -1.77
CA TRP A 59 4.00 -13.87 -2.28
C TRP A 59 2.77 -13.76 -1.38
N ILE A 60 2.54 -12.56 -0.86
CA ILE A 60 1.64 -12.22 0.26
C ILE A 60 0.14 -12.56 0.06
N PRO A 61 -0.43 -12.75 -1.14
CA PRO A 61 -1.86 -13.07 -1.24
C PRO A 61 -2.18 -14.57 -1.28
N GLN A 62 -1.19 -15.47 -1.45
CA GLN A 62 -1.47 -16.91 -1.56
C GLN A 62 -0.68 -17.73 -0.53
N ALA A 63 -1.38 -18.57 0.23
CA ALA A 63 -0.80 -19.40 1.28
C ALA A 63 0.26 -20.40 0.78
N SER A 64 0.24 -20.79 -0.51
CA SER A 64 1.30 -21.63 -1.08
C SER A 64 2.55 -20.85 -1.51
N GLY A 65 2.48 -19.52 -1.59
CA GLY A 65 3.57 -18.65 -2.04
C GLY A 65 3.81 -18.63 -3.55
N ASP A 66 3.04 -19.40 -4.34
CA ASP A 66 3.24 -19.46 -5.79
C ASP A 66 2.64 -18.25 -6.51
N TYR A 67 3.47 -17.59 -7.33
CA TYR A 67 3.00 -16.54 -8.23
C TYR A 67 2.52 -17.13 -9.55
N THR A 68 1.31 -16.79 -9.94
CA THR A 68 0.75 -17.12 -11.26
C THR A 68 0.17 -15.86 -11.89
N THR A 69 0.02 -15.84 -13.21
CA THR A 69 -0.65 -14.72 -13.91
C THR A 69 -2.06 -14.45 -13.35
N ARG A 70 -2.74 -15.51 -12.91
CA ARG A 70 -4.07 -15.43 -12.28
C ARG A 70 -4.02 -14.70 -10.94
N THR A 71 -3.05 -15.02 -10.06
CA THR A 71 -2.91 -14.32 -8.78
C THR A 71 -2.46 -12.89 -8.98
N GLY A 72 -1.53 -12.63 -9.90
CA GLY A 72 -1.15 -11.28 -10.28
C GLY A 72 -2.34 -10.41 -10.69
N TYR A 73 -3.25 -10.93 -11.52
CA TYR A 73 -4.45 -10.20 -11.93
C TYR A 73 -5.47 -10.03 -10.79
N HIS A 74 -5.59 -11.02 -9.90
CA HIS A 74 -6.47 -10.93 -8.75
C HIS A 74 -6.06 -9.82 -7.79
N ILE A 75 -4.75 -9.68 -7.52
CA ILE A 75 -4.20 -8.63 -6.65
C ILE A 75 -4.52 -7.25 -7.22
N THR A 76 -4.18 -7.01 -8.49
CA THR A 76 -4.42 -5.71 -9.16
C THR A 76 -5.90 -5.36 -9.23
N TYR A 77 -6.77 -6.36 -9.31
CA TYR A 77 -8.22 -6.15 -9.28
C TYR A 77 -8.76 -5.90 -7.86
N SER A 78 -8.20 -6.54 -6.83
CA SER A 78 -8.60 -6.34 -5.42
C SER A 78 -8.10 -5.01 -4.84
N GLU A 79 -6.96 -4.51 -5.30
CA GLU A 79 -6.41 -3.21 -4.90
C GLU A 79 -7.10 -2.03 -5.59
N ASN A 80 -8.09 -2.28 -6.46
CA ASN A 80 -8.93 -1.21 -7.00
C ASN A 80 -9.88 -0.69 -5.91
N PRO A 81 -9.74 0.58 -5.45
CA PRO A 81 -10.62 1.16 -4.43
C PRO A 81 -12.09 1.25 -4.86
N ARG A 82 -12.40 0.99 -6.13
CA ARG A 82 -13.78 0.87 -6.64
C ARG A 82 -14.58 -0.25 -6.00
N GLN A 83 -13.95 -1.30 -5.45
CA GLN A 83 -14.67 -2.39 -4.78
C GLN A 83 -15.08 -2.09 -3.33
N ILE A 84 -14.46 -1.09 -2.67
CA ILE A 84 -14.94 -0.64 -1.35
C ILE A 84 -16.35 -0.04 -1.50
N ALA A 85 -16.69 0.49 -2.67
CA ALA A 85 -18.04 0.97 -2.98
C ALA A 85 -19.06 -0.15 -3.24
N THR A 86 -18.64 -1.36 -3.62
CA THR A 86 -19.57 -2.46 -3.91
C THR A 86 -20.13 -3.15 -2.67
N ALA A 87 -19.55 -2.94 -1.48
CA ALA A 87 -20.17 -3.40 -0.23
C ALA A 87 -21.53 -2.73 0.04
N ASN A 88 -21.79 -1.56 -0.57
CA ASN A 88 -23.06 -0.83 -0.48
C ASN A 88 -24.02 -1.09 -1.66
N ALA A 89 -23.66 -1.93 -2.63
CA ALA A 89 -24.47 -2.15 -3.84
C ALA A 89 -25.81 -2.87 -3.60
N ASN A 90 -26.06 -3.37 -2.39
CA ASN A 90 -27.33 -4.00 -2.00
C ASN A 90 -28.29 -3.08 -1.24
N ARG A 91 -27.98 -1.78 -1.06
CA ARG A 91 -28.99 -0.81 -0.61
C ARG A 91 -29.65 -0.19 -1.84
N GLU A 92 -30.96 -0.37 -1.99
CA GLU A 92 -31.75 0.49 -2.86
C GLU A 92 -31.50 1.94 -2.45
N PHE A 93 -30.78 2.69 -3.28
CA PHE A 93 -30.44 4.07 -2.98
C PHE A 93 -31.71 4.93 -3.11
N ASN A 94 -32.33 5.23 -1.97
CA ASN A 94 -33.53 6.07 -1.92
C ASN A 94 -33.12 7.54 -2.05
N TRP A 95 -33.11 8.02 -3.29
CA TRP A 95 -32.76 9.40 -3.66
C TRP A 95 -33.45 10.47 -2.81
N LYS A 96 -34.68 10.23 -2.36
CA LYS A 96 -35.41 11.20 -1.54
C LYS A 96 -34.81 11.30 -0.14
N SER A 97 -34.63 10.19 0.57
CA SER A 97 -34.05 10.24 1.92
C SER A 97 -32.62 10.74 1.88
N GLU A 98 -31.81 10.28 0.93
CA GLU A 98 -30.39 10.63 0.82
C GLU A 98 -30.16 12.12 0.54
N ILE A 99 -30.99 12.75 -0.29
CA ILE A 99 -30.90 14.20 -0.57
C ILE A 99 -31.39 15.03 0.62
N TRP A 100 -32.51 14.63 1.25
CA TRP A 100 -33.18 15.49 2.25
C TRP A 100 -32.66 15.29 3.68
N GLU A 101 -32.29 14.07 4.05
CA GLU A 101 -31.74 13.72 5.38
C GLU A 101 -30.21 13.91 5.46
N GLY A 102 -29.53 13.94 4.31
CA GLY A 102 -28.09 14.22 4.25
C GLY A 102 -27.73 15.61 4.78
N GLN A 103 -26.52 15.72 5.37
CA GLN A 103 -25.89 16.98 5.78
C GLN A 103 -25.38 17.76 4.55
N LEU A 104 -26.30 18.11 3.65
CA LEU A 104 -26.03 18.92 2.48
C LEU A 104 -26.56 20.34 2.69
N SER A 105 -25.91 21.33 2.08
CA SER A 105 -26.46 22.68 1.99
C SER A 105 -27.79 22.67 1.22
N GLU A 106 -28.76 23.49 1.63
CA GLU A 106 -30.08 23.59 0.98
C GLU A 106 -29.99 23.85 -0.52
N LYS A 107 -29.02 24.67 -0.94
CA LYS A 107 -28.76 24.97 -2.36
C LYS A 107 -28.38 23.70 -3.15
N LEU A 108 -27.59 22.83 -2.53
CA LEU A 108 -27.16 21.56 -3.13
C LEU A 108 -28.31 20.54 -3.16
N LYS A 109 -29.14 20.48 -2.11
CA LYS A 109 -30.35 19.64 -2.08
C LYS A 109 -31.29 19.96 -3.24
N LEU A 110 -31.57 21.25 -3.46
CA LEU A 110 -32.41 21.70 -4.56
C LEU A 110 -31.80 21.43 -5.94
N PHE A 111 -30.49 21.58 -6.09
CA PHE A 111 -29.79 21.26 -7.33
C PHE A 111 -29.90 19.77 -7.66
N LEU A 112 -29.54 18.88 -6.71
CA LEU A 112 -29.62 17.43 -6.89
C LEU A 112 -31.05 16.96 -7.17
N TRP A 113 -32.04 17.56 -6.50
CA TRP A 113 -33.45 17.28 -6.77
C TRP A 113 -33.86 17.64 -8.21
N LYS A 114 -33.41 18.80 -8.72
CA LYS A 114 -33.65 19.20 -10.12
C LYS A 114 -32.96 18.28 -11.12
N VAL A 115 -31.75 17.83 -10.83
CA VAL A 115 -31.00 16.85 -11.65
C VAL A 115 -31.78 15.54 -11.71
N MET A 116 -32.25 15.02 -10.57
CA MET A 116 -33.03 13.78 -10.50
C MET A 116 -34.32 13.86 -11.31
N GLN A 117 -35.00 15.02 -11.31
CA GLN A 117 -36.22 15.25 -12.10
C GLN A 117 -35.95 15.45 -13.60
N LYS A 118 -34.70 15.27 -14.08
CA LYS A 118 -34.26 15.56 -15.46
C LYS A 118 -34.63 16.99 -15.91
N ALA A 119 -34.76 17.92 -14.96
CA ALA A 119 -35.13 19.31 -15.22
C ALA A 119 -33.92 20.16 -15.65
N LEU A 120 -32.74 19.56 -15.74
CA LEU A 120 -31.53 20.12 -16.32
C LEU A 120 -31.24 19.35 -17.62
N THR A 121 -31.38 20.04 -18.75
CA THR A 121 -30.81 19.59 -20.02
C THR A 121 -29.29 19.76 -19.93
N VAL A 122 -28.56 18.70 -20.27
CA VAL A 122 -27.10 18.76 -20.50
C VAL A 122 -26.75 19.68 -21.65
#